data_AF-A0A0W8DHT1-F1
#
_entry.id   AF-A0A0W8DHT1-F1
#
_cell.length_a   1.000
_cell.length_b   1.000
_cell.length_c   1.000
_cell.angle_alpha   90.00
_cell.angle_beta   90.00
_cell.angle_gamma   90.00
#
_symmetry.space_group_name_H-M   'P 1'
#
loop_
_entity.id
_entity.type
_entity.pdbx_description
1 polymer ?
#
loop_
_entity_poly.entity_id
_entity_poly.type
_entity_poly.pdbx_seq_one_letter_code
_entity_poly.pdbx_strand_id
1 'polypeptide(L)'
;MLQENAEKAAQFNASRRSKQVQDDDDESDDEEDAKLEARRLRVAIAEATEAREELQQRNTKLQRRIAAHLQKTQESSPATAGADAVGSAGRREDKANASENAKRYLECLRSVHEAKVQMATAQSQYDKVALELQARLDEKEAKVTEIQDAFLEFKREVARNAENLRTGKPIAKRVIAQFEAAELRKDQDVEKVRLKHINLRTHLKKLEQQLHAKEQLAEGLHLIDFEQLKIENQTLNEKIEERNEELHKLRKKTTSTVQVLTHIKEKLQFVLAENQMLKRDSQELEEALTANRDQLAHKKKDRDATRQLAARLKSKDGFAKSELLIEDFDKRETDLVDLERRRAELVQRHTYLTKQIKQAGKITK
;
A
#
# COMPACT_ATOMS: atom_id res chain seq x y z
N MET A 1 78.35 2.52 -1.89
CA MET A 1 77.97 2.92 -3.27
C MET A 1 77.92 1.74 -4.25
N LEU A 2 78.95 0.88 -4.36
CA LEU A 2 78.92 -0.26 -5.30
C LEU A 2 77.94 -1.39 -4.89
N GLN A 3 77.84 -1.74 -3.61
CA GLN A 3 76.88 -2.75 -3.12
C GLN A 3 75.42 -2.30 -3.24
N GLU A 4 75.14 -1.04 -2.90
CA GLU A 4 73.79 -0.47 -2.97
C GLU A 4 73.26 -0.37 -4.42
N ASN A 5 74.14 -0.14 -5.39
CA ASN A 5 73.79 -0.19 -6.81
C ASN A 5 73.55 -1.61 -7.31
N ALA A 6 74.26 -2.61 -6.78
CA ALA A 6 74.05 -4.02 -7.13
C ALA A 6 72.70 -4.54 -6.58
N GLU A 7 72.33 -4.14 -5.36
CA GLU A 7 71.05 -4.49 -4.76
C GLU A 7 69.86 -3.84 -5.49
N LYS A 8 69.98 -2.57 -5.88
CA LYS A 8 68.96 -1.88 -6.70
C LYS A 8 68.80 -2.51 -8.08
N ALA A 9 69.89 -2.94 -8.71
CA ALA A 9 69.84 -3.67 -9.99
C ALA A 9 69.19 -5.05 -9.86
N ALA A 10 69.46 -5.76 -8.75
CA ALA A 10 68.84 -7.06 -8.46
C ALA A 10 67.32 -6.93 -8.20
N GLN A 11 66.90 -5.94 -7.43
CA GLN A 11 65.48 -5.65 -7.19
C GLN A 11 64.75 -5.23 -8.46
N PHE A 12 65.38 -4.42 -9.32
CA PHE A 12 64.81 -4.03 -10.61
C PHE A 12 64.61 -5.23 -11.55
N ASN A 13 65.59 -6.13 -11.62
CA ASN A 13 65.48 -7.35 -12.43
C ASN A 13 64.44 -8.33 -11.87
N ALA A 14 64.31 -8.44 -10.54
CA ALA A 14 63.27 -9.25 -9.90
C ALA A 14 61.86 -8.71 -10.19
N SER A 15 61.67 -7.38 -10.11
CA SER A 15 60.39 -6.74 -10.41
C SER A 15 60.03 -6.86 -11.90
N ARG A 16 61.01 -6.74 -12.80
CA ARG A 16 60.79 -6.94 -14.25
C ARG A 16 60.42 -8.38 -14.58
N ARG A 17 61.05 -9.36 -13.92
CA ARG A 17 60.74 -10.79 -14.11
C ARG A 17 59.37 -11.15 -13.54
N SER A 18 59.00 -10.59 -12.38
CA SER A 18 57.65 -10.76 -11.81
C SER A 18 56.59 -10.17 -12.72
N LYS A 19 56.84 -8.99 -13.30
CA LYS A 19 55.90 -8.34 -14.20
C LYS A 19 55.73 -9.10 -15.52
N GLN A 20 56.82 -9.65 -16.05
CA GLN A 20 56.77 -10.45 -17.27
C GLN A 20 56.03 -11.78 -17.08
N VAL A 21 56.18 -12.45 -15.93
CA VAL A 21 55.39 -13.64 -15.61
C VAL A 21 53.91 -13.31 -15.45
N GLN A 22 53.59 -12.16 -14.86
CA GLN A 22 52.22 -11.73 -14.65
C GLN A 22 51.53 -11.31 -15.96
N ASP A 23 52.25 -10.63 -16.85
CA ASP A 23 51.77 -10.27 -18.19
C ASP A 23 51.60 -11.53 -19.08
N ASP A 24 52.49 -12.54 -18.97
CA ASP A 24 52.38 -13.82 -19.69
C ASP A 24 51.20 -14.70 -19.16
N ASP A 25 50.93 -14.66 -17.85
CA ASP A 25 49.79 -15.36 -17.23
C ASP A 25 48.45 -14.71 -17.65
N ASP A 26 48.36 -13.37 -17.62
CA ASP A 26 47.16 -12.61 -18.02
C ASP A 26 46.84 -12.78 -19.53
N GLU A 27 47.84 -12.80 -20.42
CA GLU A 27 47.63 -13.09 -21.86
C GLU A 27 47.14 -14.53 -22.09
N SER A 28 47.56 -15.49 -21.25
CA SER A 28 47.14 -16.89 -21.36
C SER A 28 45.67 -17.10 -20.95
N ASP A 29 45.21 -16.39 -19.93
CA ASP A 29 43.82 -16.44 -19.46
C ASP A 29 42.86 -15.78 -20.47
N ASP A 30 43.25 -14.65 -21.08
CA ASP A 30 42.48 -13.98 -22.13
C ASP A 30 42.33 -14.86 -23.40
N GLU A 31 43.36 -15.63 -23.77
CA GLU A 31 43.29 -16.59 -24.88
C GLU A 31 42.37 -17.78 -24.59
N GLU A 32 42.36 -18.29 -23.36
CA GLU A 32 41.48 -19.39 -22.96
C GLU A 32 40.01 -18.95 -22.88
N ASP A 33 39.73 -17.74 -22.39
CA ASP A 33 38.39 -17.15 -22.40
C ASP A 33 37.86 -16.94 -23.83
N ALA A 34 38.71 -16.46 -24.75
CA ALA A 34 38.36 -16.32 -26.16
C ALA A 34 38.05 -17.68 -26.83
N LYS A 35 38.81 -18.73 -26.49
CA LYS A 35 38.55 -20.09 -26.98
C LYS A 35 37.25 -20.65 -26.41
N LEU A 36 36.94 -20.38 -25.14
CA LEU A 36 35.71 -20.84 -24.49
C LEU A 36 34.47 -20.18 -25.11
N GLU A 37 34.51 -18.87 -25.35
CA GLU A 37 33.42 -18.15 -25.99
C GLU A 37 33.26 -18.54 -27.47
N ALA A 38 34.36 -18.78 -28.20
CA ALA A 38 34.31 -19.32 -29.56
C ALA A 38 33.67 -20.73 -29.60
N ARG A 39 33.96 -21.58 -28.60
CA ARG A 39 33.34 -22.90 -28.47
C ARG A 39 31.85 -22.78 -28.16
N ARG A 40 31.46 -21.87 -27.28
CA ARG A 40 30.06 -21.57 -26.96
C ARG A 40 29.28 -21.10 -28.18
N LEU A 41 29.84 -20.17 -28.96
CA LEU A 41 29.24 -19.68 -30.20
C LEU A 41 29.08 -20.78 -31.25
N ARG A 42 30.07 -21.68 -31.38
CA ARG A 42 29.96 -22.84 -32.28
C ARG A 42 28.84 -23.79 -31.88
N VAL A 43 28.68 -24.06 -30.59
CA VAL A 43 27.57 -24.89 -30.09
C VAL A 43 26.23 -24.20 -30.35
N ALA A 44 26.10 -22.91 -30.06
CA ALA A 44 24.87 -22.16 -30.31
C ALA A 44 24.51 -22.11 -31.82
N ILE A 45 25.50 -21.98 -32.70
CA ILE A 45 25.28 -22.04 -34.16
C ILE A 45 24.81 -23.45 -34.56
N ALA A 46 25.43 -24.50 -34.03
CA ALA A 46 25.04 -25.89 -34.32
C ALA A 46 23.58 -26.16 -33.89
N GLU A 47 23.22 -25.80 -32.65
CA GLU A 47 21.85 -25.93 -32.12
C GLU A 47 20.84 -25.13 -32.96
N ALA A 48 21.20 -23.90 -33.36
CA ALA A 48 20.33 -23.09 -34.22
C ALA A 48 20.17 -23.69 -35.62
N THR A 49 21.22 -24.32 -36.18
CA THR A 49 21.12 -25.01 -37.48
C THR A 49 20.26 -26.27 -37.40
N GLU A 50 20.40 -27.07 -36.34
CA GLU A 50 19.55 -28.26 -36.11
C GLU A 50 18.08 -27.86 -35.93
N ALA A 51 17.81 -26.82 -35.13
CA ALA A 51 16.45 -26.30 -34.95
C ALA A 51 15.84 -25.80 -36.28
N ARG A 52 16.65 -25.15 -37.13
CA ARG A 52 16.22 -24.72 -38.47
C ARG A 52 15.89 -25.92 -39.37
N GLU A 53 16.72 -26.95 -39.37
CA GLU A 53 16.50 -28.18 -40.13
C GLU A 53 15.25 -28.92 -39.66
N GLU A 54 15.03 -29.04 -38.36
CA GLU A 54 13.81 -29.61 -37.80
C GLU A 54 12.56 -28.84 -38.24
N LEU A 55 12.59 -27.51 -38.14
CA LEU A 55 11.49 -26.66 -38.58
C LEU A 55 11.24 -26.81 -40.08
N GLN A 56 12.29 -26.92 -40.90
CA GLN A 56 12.17 -27.13 -42.33
C GLN A 56 11.60 -28.53 -42.66
N GLN A 57 11.99 -29.56 -41.92
CA GLN A 57 11.41 -30.90 -42.02
C GLN A 57 9.94 -30.93 -41.58
N ARG A 58 9.58 -30.21 -40.50
CA ARG A 58 8.17 -30.06 -40.07
C ARG A 58 7.36 -29.30 -41.12
N ASN A 59 7.92 -28.24 -41.69
CA ASN A 59 7.27 -27.44 -42.73
C ASN A 59 7.03 -28.28 -43.99
N THR A 60 8.02 -29.03 -44.47
CA THR A 60 7.86 -29.94 -45.62
C THR A 60 6.85 -31.07 -45.34
N LYS A 61 6.82 -31.63 -44.13
CA LYS A 61 5.79 -32.60 -43.72
C LYS A 61 4.39 -31.98 -43.73
N LEU A 62 4.24 -30.77 -43.21
CA LEU A 62 2.96 -30.03 -43.23
C LEU A 62 2.54 -29.70 -44.67
N GLN A 63 3.46 -29.25 -45.52
CA GLN A 63 3.18 -29.00 -46.94
C GLN A 63 2.72 -30.28 -47.66
N ARG A 64 3.36 -31.44 -47.41
CA ARG A 64 2.89 -32.73 -47.94
C ARG A 64 1.51 -33.12 -47.42
N ARG A 65 1.23 -32.89 -46.12
CA ARG A 65 -0.10 -33.14 -45.54
C ARG A 65 -1.15 -32.22 -46.15
N ILE A 66 -0.84 -30.94 -46.37
CA ILE A 66 -1.73 -29.98 -47.03
C ILE A 66 -1.97 -30.40 -48.48
N ALA A 67 -0.92 -30.78 -49.23
CA ALA A 67 -1.05 -31.27 -50.60
C ALA A 67 -1.92 -32.53 -50.66
N ALA A 68 -1.70 -33.50 -49.77
CA ALA A 68 -2.53 -34.69 -49.67
C ALA A 68 -3.98 -34.37 -49.28
N HIS A 69 -4.20 -33.38 -48.41
CA HIS A 69 -5.55 -32.94 -48.04
C HIS A 69 -6.25 -32.21 -49.19
N LEU A 70 -5.54 -31.38 -49.95
CA LEU A 70 -6.05 -30.71 -51.15
C LEU A 70 -6.38 -31.73 -52.24
N GLN A 71 -5.52 -32.72 -52.45
CA GLN A 71 -5.73 -33.80 -53.41
C GLN A 71 -6.90 -34.68 -53.00
N LYS A 72 -7.01 -35.02 -51.70
CA LYS A 72 -8.16 -35.75 -51.15
C LYS A 72 -9.46 -34.96 -51.19
N THR A 73 -9.43 -33.64 -51.00
CA THR A 73 -10.60 -32.76 -51.17
C THR A 73 -11.00 -32.62 -52.65
N GLN A 74 -10.04 -32.72 -53.57
CA GLN A 74 -10.28 -32.69 -55.02
C GLN A 74 -10.80 -34.05 -55.52
N GLU A 75 -10.32 -35.17 -54.98
CA GLU A 75 -10.78 -36.54 -55.27
C GLU A 75 -12.08 -36.91 -54.55
N SER A 76 -12.35 -36.36 -53.36
CA SER A 76 -13.63 -36.51 -52.64
C SER A 76 -14.74 -35.61 -53.19
N SER A 77 -14.48 -34.92 -54.30
CA SER A 77 -15.49 -34.20 -55.06
C SER A 77 -15.62 -34.78 -56.48
N PRO A 78 -16.03 -36.07 -56.64
CA PRO A 78 -16.58 -36.52 -57.89
C PRO A 78 -18.06 -36.15 -57.95
N ALA A 79 -18.44 -35.62 -59.10
CA ALA A 79 -19.80 -35.45 -59.58
C ALA A 79 -20.82 -36.44 -59.00
N THR A 80 -21.63 -35.98 -58.05
CA THR A 80 -22.99 -36.49 -57.84
C THR A 80 -23.93 -35.31 -57.72
N ALA A 81 -24.81 -35.23 -58.71
CA ALA A 81 -25.99 -34.38 -58.72
C ALA A 81 -26.90 -34.73 -57.52
N GLY A 82 -27.49 -33.70 -56.91
CA GLY A 82 -28.66 -33.84 -56.04
C GLY A 82 -28.46 -33.31 -54.62
N ALA A 83 -29.28 -32.29 -54.29
CA ALA A 83 -29.68 -31.83 -52.96
C ALA A 83 -28.60 -31.27 -52.01
N ASP A 84 -28.55 -29.93 -51.93
CA ASP A 84 -28.88 -29.16 -50.70
C ASP A 84 -28.33 -27.73 -50.76
N ALA A 85 -29.25 -26.78 -50.88
CA ALA A 85 -28.99 -25.36 -51.13
C ALA A 85 -28.51 -24.56 -49.90
N VAL A 86 -28.08 -25.21 -48.81
CA VAL A 86 -27.70 -24.54 -47.55
C VAL A 86 -26.18 -24.51 -47.32
N GLY A 87 -25.39 -25.30 -48.05
CA GLY A 87 -23.90 -25.32 -47.96
C GLY A 87 -23.16 -24.49 -49.03
N SER A 88 -23.88 -23.80 -49.92
CA SER A 88 -23.33 -23.09 -51.09
C SER A 88 -22.65 -21.77 -50.75
N ALA A 89 -23.08 -21.09 -49.66
CA ALA A 89 -22.49 -19.82 -49.23
C ALA A 89 -21.06 -20.02 -48.68
N GLY A 90 -20.87 -20.95 -47.73
CA GLY A 90 -19.56 -21.26 -47.15
C GLY A 90 -18.53 -21.77 -48.17
N ARG A 91 -18.92 -22.64 -49.11
CA ARG A 91 -18.00 -23.13 -50.16
C ARG A 91 -17.60 -22.06 -51.19
N ARG A 92 -18.46 -21.07 -51.45
CA ARG A 92 -18.12 -19.92 -52.32
C ARG A 92 -17.21 -18.93 -51.60
N GLU A 93 -17.45 -18.68 -50.32
CA GLU A 93 -16.60 -17.85 -49.47
C GLU A 93 -15.23 -18.51 -49.25
N ASP A 94 -15.16 -19.82 -49.00
CA ASP A 94 -13.89 -20.56 -48.86
C ASP A 94 -13.08 -20.58 -50.15
N LYS A 95 -13.73 -20.70 -51.31
CA LYS A 95 -13.05 -20.66 -52.62
C LYS A 95 -12.63 -19.24 -53.02
N ALA A 96 -13.42 -18.23 -52.64
CA ALA A 96 -13.06 -16.82 -52.78
C ALA A 96 -11.86 -16.48 -51.87
N ASN A 97 -11.89 -16.91 -50.61
CA ASN A 97 -10.80 -16.76 -49.64
C ASN A 97 -9.54 -17.51 -50.07
N ALA A 98 -9.67 -18.72 -50.64
CA ALA A 98 -8.51 -19.45 -51.18
C ALA A 98 -7.91 -18.75 -52.41
N SER A 99 -8.75 -18.19 -53.28
CA SER A 99 -8.31 -17.39 -54.43
C SER A 99 -7.65 -16.08 -53.99
N GLU A 100 -8.19 -15.42 -52.96
CA GLU A 100 -7.63 -14.21 -52.38
C GLU A 100 -6.31 -14.49 -51.64
N ASN A 101 -6.21 -15.60 -50.92
CA ASN A 101 -4.97 -16.05 -50.28
C ASN A 101 -3.91 -16.41 -51.32
N ALA A 102 -4.28 -17.04 -52.44
CA ALA A 102 -3.36 -17.29 -53.54
C ALA A 102 -2.86 -15.99 -54.18
N LYS A 103 -3.73 -14.99 -54.33
CA LYS A 103 -3.35 -13.64 -54.80
C LYS A 103 -2.39 -12.95 -53.82
N ARG A 104 -2.71 -12.95 -52.52
CA ARG A 104 -1.84 -12.40 -51.47
C ARG A 104 -0.48 -13.11 -51.41
N TYR A 105 -0.46 -14.42 -51.60
CA TYR A 105 0.78 -15.21 -51.67
C TYR A 105 1.62 -14.83 -52.89
N LEU A 106 1.00 -14.69 -54.08
CA LEU A 106 1.69 -14.25 -55.29
C LEU A 106 2.19 -12.81 -55.18
N GLU A 107 1.45 -11.93 -54.51
CA GLU A 107 1.84 -10.55 -54.23
C GLU A 107 3.01 -10.50 -53.23
N CYS A 108 2.98 -11.33 -52.20
CA CYS A 108 4.11 -11.50 -51.26
C CYS A 108 5.36 -12.03 -51.98
N LEU A 109 5.22 -13.05 -52.84
CA LEU A 109 6.33 -13.56 -53.65
C LEU A 109 6.89 -12.49 -54.60
N ARG A 110 6.02 -11.66 -55.20
CA ARG A 110 6.43 -10.54 -56.05
C ARG A 110 7.19 -9.50 -55.26
N SER A 111 6.69 -9.12 -54.08
CA SER A 111 7.36 -8.19 -53.17
C SER A 111 8.73 -8.71 -52.73
N VAL A 112 8.83 -10.01 -52.40
CA VAL A 112 10.11 -10.65 -52.06
C VAL A 112 11.07 -10.66 -53.25
N HIS A 113 10.58 -10.96 -54.45
CA HIS A 113 11.39 -10.93 -55.66
C HIS A 113 11.87 -9.50 -55.96
N GLU A 114 10.99 -8.51 -55.86
CA GLU A 114 11.34 -7.10 -56.04
C GLU A 114 12.36 -6.64 -55.00
N ALA A 115 12.18 -6.98 -53.73
CA ALA A 115 13.16 -6.70 -52.68
C ALA A 115 14.53 -7.36 -52.98
N LYS A 116 14.54 -8.61 -53.46
CA LYS A 116 15.79 -9.27 -53.87
C LYS A 116 16.47 -8.57 -55.04
N VAL A 117 15.70 -8.15 -56.04
CA VAL A 117 16.23 -7.39 -57.18
C VAL A 117 16.78 -6.04 -56.71
N GLN A 118 16.05 -5.32 -55.85
CA GLN A 118 16.51 -4.05 -55.26
C GLN A 118 17.78 -4.23 -54.42
N MET A 119 17.90 -5.30 -53.65
CA MET A 119 19.12 -5.62 -52.92
C MET A 119 20.28 -5.90 -53.87
N ALA A 120 20.07 -6.67 -54.93
CA ALA A 120 21.11 -6.99 -55.91
C ALA A 120 21.58 -5.74 -56.69
N THR A 121 20.64 -4.85 -57.06
CA THR A 121 20.98 -3.60 -57.74
C THR A 121 21.71 -2.64 -56.81
N ALA A 122 21.26 -2.50 -55.56
CA ALA A 122 21.94 -1.70 -54.54
C ALA A 122 23.35 -2.23 -54.28
N GLN A 123 23.52 -3.55 -54.13
CA GLN A 123 24.83 -4.17 -53.97
C GLN A 123 25.75 -3.85 -55.14
N SER A 124 25.28 -4.02 -56.39
CA SER A 124 26.08 -3.68 -57.57
C SER A 124 26.45 -2.19 -57.63
N GLN A 125 25.56 -1.29 -57.17
CA GLN A 125 25.86 0.14 -57.08
C GLN A 125 26.94 0.42 -56.03
N TYR A 126 26.83 -0.17 -54.84
CA TYR A 126 27.83 -0.01 -53.79
C TYR A 126 29.19 -0.60 -54.19
N ASP A 127 29.20 -1.75 -54.87
CA ASP A 127 30.44 -2.36 -55.38
C ASP A 127 31.12 -1.45 -56.41
N LYS A 128 30.35 -0.83 -57.32
CA LYS A 128 30.89 0.15 -58.27
C LYS A 128 31.49 1.36 -57.58
N VAL A 129 30.78 1.93 -56.61
CA VAL A 129 31.26 3.08 -55.83
C VAL A 129 32.51 2.70 -55.03
N ALA A 130 32.55 1.51 -54.44
CA ALA A 130 33.72 1.01 -53.72
C ALA A 130 34.94 0.88 -54.63
N LEU A 131 34.77 0.33 -55.84
CA LEU A 131 35.84 0.23 -56.84
C LEU A 131 36.33 1.60 -57.30
N GLU A 132 35.43 2.54 -57.55
CA GLU A 132 35.78 3.92 -57.92
C GLU A 132 36.56 4.63 -56.81
N LEU A 133 36.12 4.49 -55.56
CA LEU A 133 36.82 5.05 -54.40
C LEU A 133 38.18 4.42 -54.19
N GLN A 134 38.31 3.09 -54.39
CA GLN A 134 39.58 2.39 -54.32
C GLN A 134 40.55 2.87 -55.41
N ALA A 135 40.10 2.95 -56.66
CA ALA A 135 40.93 3.44 -57.76
C ALA A 135 41.41 4.88 -57.51
N ARG A 136 40.54 5.72 -56.94
CA ARG A 136 40.90 7.10 -56.56
C ARG A 136 41.90 7.14 -55.40
N LEU A 137 41.80 6.21 -54.45
CA LEU A 137 42.77 6.08 -53.36
C LEU A 137 44.13 5.66 -53.90
N ASP A 138 44.18 4.62 -54.74
CA ASP A 138 45.41 4.12 -55.36
C ASP A 138 46.10 5.22 -56.20
N GLU A 139 45.33 6.00 -56.97
CA GLU A 139 45.86 7.14 -57.74
C GLU A 139 46.48 8.21 -56.83
N LYS A 140 45.84 8.48 -55.68
CA LYS A 140 46.34 9.48 -54.72
C LYS A 140 47.58 8.97 -53.99
N GLU A 141 47.63 7.70 -53.63
CA GLU A 141 48.80 7.07 -53.02
C GLU A 141 49.99 7.12 -53.99
N ALA A 142 49.79 6.75 -55.26
CA ALA A 142 50.83 6.82 -56.29
C ALA A 142 51.38 8.25 -56.46
N LYS A 143 50.50 9.26 -56.45
CA LYS A 143 50.92 10.68 -56.50
C LYS A 143 51.69 11.10 -55.26
N VAL A 144 51.30 10.63 -54.07
CA VAL A 144 52.01 10.93 -52.82
C VAL A 144 53.40 10.32 -52.85
N THR A 145 53.54 9.07 -53.29
CA THR A 145 54.85 8.42 -53.41
C THR A 145 55.74 9.13 -54.44
N GLU A 146 55.19 9.53 -55.59
CA GLU A 146 55.95 10.26 -56.61
C GLU A 146 56.46 11.62 -56.09
N ILE A 147 55.58 12.38 -55.41
CA ILE A 147 55.96 13.67 -54.81
C ILE A 147 56.98 13.48 -53.69
N GLN A 148 56.84 12.44 -52.87
CA GLN A 148 57.76 12.13 -51.79
C GLN A 148 59.15 11.76 -52.33
N ASP A 149 59.22 10.90 -53.34
CA ASP A 149 60.48 10.52 -53.97
C ASP A 149 61.17 11.70 -54.65
N ALA A 150 60.40 12.53 -55.37
CA ALA A 150 60.91 13.76 -55.98
C ALA A 150 61.45 14.75 -54.93
N PHE A 151 60.76 14.89 -53.80
CA PHE A 151 61.20 15.73 -52.70
C PHE A 151 62.47 15.20 -52.01
N LEU A 152 62.58 13.87 -51.83
CA LEU A 152 63.76 13.24 -51.27
C LEU A 152 64.99 13.41 -52.17
N GLU A 153 64.85 13.25 -53.49
CA GLU A 153 65.98 13.49 -54.41
C GLU A 153 66.35 14.98 -54.45
N PHE A 154 65.38 15.89 -54.47
CA PHE A 154 65.65 17.33 -54.36
C PHE A 154 66.42 17.66 -53.07
N LYS A 155 66.00 17.12 -51.93
CA LYS A 155 66.68 17.32 -50.65
C LYS A 155 68.11 16.77 -50.68
N ARG A 156 68.30 15.61 -51.31
CA ARG A 156 69.61 14.99 -51.50
C ARG A 156 70.53 15.82 -52.41
N GLU A 157 70.01 16.38 -53.49
CA GLU A 157 70.74 17.29 -54.38
C GLU A 157 71.18 18.56 -53.67
N VAL A 158 70.26 19.20 -52.93
CA VAL A 158 70.56 20.39 -52.12
C VAL A 158 71.65 20.06 -51.08
N ALA A 159 71.56 18.91 -50.40
CA ALA A 159 72.56 18.48 -49.42
C ALA A 159 73.93 18.18 -50.05
N ARG A 160 74.00 17.65 -51.28
CA ARG A 160 75.26 17.43 -52.01
C ARG A 160 75.94 18.75 -52.38
N ASN A 161 75.16 19.77 -52.73
CA ASN A 161 75.63 21.10 -53.11
C ASN A 161 75.93 22.01 -51.90
N ALA A 162 75.56 21.59 -50.70
CA ALA A 162 75.81 22.34 -49.48
C ALA A 162 77.27 22.20 -49.02
N GLU A 163 77.84 23.31 -48.54
CA GLU A 163 79.19 23.39 -47.99
C GLU A 163 79.17 23.57 -46.48
N ASN A 164 80.16 22.99 -45.81
CA ASN A 164 80.28 23.13 -44.36
C ASN A 164 80.85 24.51 -44.01
N LEU A 165 80.08 25.34 -43.28
CA LEU A 165 80.47 26.70 -42.88
C LEU A 165 81.84 26.79 -42.18
N ARG A 166 82.29 25.72 -41.49
CA ARG A 166 83.56 25.73 -40.75
C ARG A 166 84.77 25.33 -41.59
N THR A 167 84.57 24.57 -42.66
CA THR A 167 85.67 24.01 -43.48
C THR A 167 85.62 24.41 -44.95
N GLY A 168 84.53 25.01 -45.43
CA GLY A 168 84.33 25.39 -46.84
C GLY A 168 84.34 24.22 -47.82
N LYS A 169 84.22 22.99 -47.31
CA LYS A 169 84.23 21.76 -48.11
C LYS A 169 82.82 21.21 -48.25
N PRO A 170 82.48 20.57 -49.39
CA PRO A 170 81.18 19.95 -49.59
C PRO A 170 80.94 18.84 -48.55
N ILE A 171 79.69 18.65 -48.14
CA ILE A 171 79.32 17.62 -47.16
C ILE A 171 79.62 16.23 -47.75
N ALA A 172 80.28 15.38 -46.97
CA ALA A 172 80.60 14.02 -47.41
C ALA A 172 79.32 13.19 -47.61
N LYS A 173 79.24 12.42 -48.71
CA LYS A 173 78.09 11.55 -49.04
C LYS A 173 77.68 10.62 -47.88
N ARG A 174 78.65 10.13 -47.09
CA ARG A 174 78.41 9.30 -45.91
C ARG A 174 77.62 10.02 -44.82
N VAL A 175 77.86 11.31 -44.62
CA VAL A 175 77.18 12.14 -43.62
C VAL A 175 75.76 12.46 -44.07
N ILE A 176 75.56 12.72 -45.37
CA ILE A 176 74.22 12.91 -45.96
C ILE A 176 73.38 11.64 -45.76
N ALA A 177 73.93 10.46 -46.07
CA ALA A 177 73.23 9.19 -45.87
C ALA A 177 72.89 8.91 -44.39
N GLN A 178 73.73 9.36 -43.45
CA GLN A 178 73.43 9.27 -42.02
C GLN A 178 72.26 10.18 -41.62
N PHE A 179 72.17 11.39 -42.16
CA PHE A 179 71.04 12.29 -41.92
C PHE A 179 69.75 11.75 -42.53
N GLU A 180 69.78 11.25 -43.78
CA GLU A 180 68.63 10.60 -44.41
C GLU A 180 68.11 9.42 -43.58
N ALA A 181 69.01 8.56 -43.09
CA ALA A 181 68.63 7.43 -42.23
C ALA A 181 68.07 7.86 -40.86
N ALA A 182 68.60 8.95 -40.29
CA ALA A 182 68.12 9.47 -39.01
C ALA A 182 66.74 10.13 -39.15
N GLU A 183 66.51 10.86 -40.25
CA GLU A 183 65.23 11.47 -40.56
C GLU A 183 64.17 10.41 -40.84
N LEU A 184 64.48 9.39 -41.64
CA LEU A 184 63.56 8.29 -41.91
C LEU A 184 63.12 7.57 -40.62
N ARG A 185 64.04 7.37 -39.66
CA ARG A 185 63.69 6.81 -38.35
C ARG A 185 62.74 7.72 -37.57
N LYS A 186 62.96 9.03 -37.61
CA LYS A 186 62.07 10.01 -36.96
C LYS A 186 60.70 10.05 -37.61
N ASP A 187 60.62 9.98 -38.94
CA ASP A 187 59.36 9.93 -39.67
C ASP A 187 58.54 8.68 -39.30
N GLN A 188 59.20 7.52 -39.21
CA GLN A 188 58.56 6.28 -38.74
C GLN A 188 58.05 6.40 -37.29
N ASP A 189 58.79 7.07 -36.41
CA ASP A 189 58.35 7.31 -35.03
C ASP A 189 57.14 8.25 -34.98
N VAL A 190 57.15 9.32 -35.79
CA VAL A 190 56.02 10.25 -35.91
C VAL A 190 54.79 9.53 -36.44
N GLU A 191 54.94 8.68 -37.46
CA GLU A 191 53.85 7.87 -38.01
C GLU A 191 53.24 6.95 -36.94
N LYS A 192 54.06 6.23 -36.18
CA LYS A 192 53.60 5.38 -35.06
C LYS A 192 52.82 6.17 -34.02
N VAL A 193 53.32 7.34 -33.62
CA VAL A 193 52.64 8.21 -32.64
C VAL A 193 51.33 8.73 -33.22
N ARG A 194 51.30 9.11 -34.50
CA ARG A 194 50.09 9.59 -35.19
C ARG A 194 49.02 8.49 -35.27
N LEU A 195 49.39 7.26 -35.58
CA LEU A 195 48.49 6.11 -35.57
C LEU A 195 47.92 5.85 -34.16
N LYS A 196 48.77 5.87 -33.13
CA LYS A 196 48.33 5.76 -31.73
C LYS A 196 47.35 6.87 -31.36
N HIS A 197 47.63 8.12 -31.75
CA HIS A 197 46.74 9.24 -31.50
C HIS A 197 45.38 9.08 -32.20
N ILE A 198 45.36 8.65 -33.47
CA ILE A 198 44.11 8.38 -34.20
C ILE A 198 43.31 7.28 -33.50
N ASN A 199 43.97 6.20 -33.08
CA ASN A 199 43.32 5.09 -32.38
C ASN A 199 42.73 5.55 -31.04
N LEU A 200 43.52 6.22 -30.20
CA LEU A 200 43.07 6.77 -28.92
C LEU A 200 41.91 7.75 -29.10
N ARG A 201 41.96 8.64 -30.11
CA ARG A 201 40.86 9.58 -30.39
C ARG A 201 39.58 8.85 -30.79
N THR A 202 39.70 7.79 -31.59
CA THR A 202 38.56 6.96 -32.01
C THR A 202 37.99 6.19 -30.82
N HIS A 203 38.85 5.66 -29.97
CA HIS A 203 38.46 4.97 -28.75
C HIS A 203 37.76 5.89 -27.76
N LEU A 204 38.28 7.10 -27.56
CA LEU A 204 37.66 8.15 -26.75
C LEU A 204 36.25 8.45 -27.26
N LYS A 205 36.10 8.70 -28.58
CA LYS A 205 34.77 8.96 -29.17
C LYS A 205 33.81 7.78 -28.98
N LYS A 206 34.29 6.55 -29.05
CA LYS A 206 33.48 5.35 -28.79
C LYS A 206 33.04 5.28 -27.33
N LEU A 207 33.93 5.57 -26.39
CA LEU A 207 33.62 5.63 -24.96
C LEU A 207 32.61 6.75 -24.64
N GLU A 208 32.78 7.93 -25.23
CA GLU A 208 31.82 9.04 -25.10
C GLU A 208 30.43 8.64 -25.62
N GLN A 209 30.35 7.98 -26.78
CA GLN A 209 29.08 7.49 -27.32
C GLN A 209 28.45 6.42 -26.42
N GLN A 210 29.26 5.52 -25.87
CA GLN A 210 28.77 4.51 -24.92
C GLN A 210 28.30 5.14 -23.60
N LEU A 211 29.00 6.18 -23.12
CA LEU A 211 28.59 6.95 -21.95
C LEU A 211 27.26 7.63 -22.21
N HIS A 212 27.12 8.33 -23.33
CA HIS A 212 25.87 8.98 -23.72
C HIS A 212 24.72 7.98 -23.88
N ALA A 213 24.97 6.81 -24.47
CA ALA A 213 23.98 5.74 -24.58
C ALA A 213 23.59 5.15 -23.22
N LYS A 214 24.52 5.11 -22.25
CA LYS A 214 24.23 4.71 -20.87
C LYS A 214 23.50 5.80 -20.09
N GLU A 215 23.78 7.07 -20.32
CA GLU A 215 23.01 8.20 -19.76
C GLU A 215 21.58 8.22 -20.30
N GLN A 216 21.41 7.80 -21.55
CA GLN A 216 20.12 7.45 -22.15
C GLN A 216 19.71 6.03 -21.75
N LEU A 217 19.69 5.76 -20.45
CA LEU A 217 19.24 4.49 -19.89
C LEU A 217 17.75 4.32 -20.22
N ALA A 218 17.46 3.51 -21.23
CA ALA A 218 16.15 3.34 -21.86
C ALA A 218 15.62 4.62 -22.53
N GLU A 219 15.08 4.46 -23.73
CA GLU A 219 14.44 5.52 -24.50
C GLU A 219 13.25 6.09 -23.70
N GLY A 220 13.50 7.16 -22.94
CA GLY A 220 12.50 7.86 -22.12
C GLY A 220 12.77 7.96 -20.62
N LEU A 221 13.93 7.53 -20.08
CA LEU A 221 14.27 7.72 -18.67
C LEU A 221 15.61 8.45 -18.51
N HIS A 222 15.55 9.76 -18.27
CA HIS A 222 16.75 10.51 -17.91
C HIS A 222 17.15 10.24 -16.45
N LEU A 223 18.45 10.28 -16.15
CA LEU A 223 18.95 10.18 -14.77
C LEU A 223 18.24 11.16 -13.83
N ILE A 224 17.91 12.35 -14.34
CA ILE A 224 17.16 13.39 -13.63
C ILE A 224 15.75 12.91 -13.27
N ASP A 225 15.05 12.24 -14.19
CA ASP A 225 13.71 11.70 -13.93
C ASP A 225 13.76 10.58 -12.88
N PHE A 226 14.80 9.75 -12.90
CA PHE A 226 15.01 8.72 -11.89
C PHE A 226 15.28 9.31 -10.49
N GLU A 227 16.12 10.34 -10.41
CA GLU A 227 16.37 11.06 -9.15
C GLU A 227 15.11 11.78 -8.66
N GLN A 228 14.33 12.39 -9.55
CA GLN A 228 13.05 13.01 -9.23
C GLN A 228 12.06 11.97 -8.67
N LEU A 229 11.93 10.82 -9.33
CA LEU A 229 11.05 9.73 -8.87
C LEU A 229 11.47 9.23 -7.48
N LYS A 230 12.79 9.18 -7.21
CA LYS A 230 13.33 8.80 -5.91
C LYS A 230 12.97 9.82 -4.82
N ILE A 231 13.08 11.11 -5.10
CA ILE A 231 12.68 12.19 -4.18
C ILE A 231 11.18 12.13 -3.91
N GLU A 232 10.36 11.95 -4.94
CA GLU A 232 8.91 11.85 -4.81
C GLU A 232 8.49 10.63 -3.99
N ASN A 233 9.11 9.47 -4.25
CA ASN A 233 8.83 8.25 -3.48
C ASN A 233 9.18 8.41 -2.00
N GLN A 234 10.33 9.03 -1.71
CA GLN A 234 10.73 9.33 -0.33
C GLN A 234 9.74 10.27 0.36
N THR A 235 9.35 11.36 -0.32
CA THR A 235 8.38 12.33 0.20
C THR A 235 7.01 11.71 0.46
N LEU A 236 6.56 10.78 -0.40
CA LEU A 236 5.30 10.04 -0.21
C LEU A 236 5.39 9.08 0.97
N ASN A 237 6.52 8.39 1.15
CA ASN A 237 6.73 7.51 2.30
C ASN A 237 6.72 8.30 3.62
N GLU A 238 7.38 9.46 3.68
CA GLU A 238 7.34 10.35 4.85
C GLU A 238 5.89 10.74 5.19
N LYS A 239 5.07 11.10 4.18
CA LYS A 239 3.64 11.40 4.39
C LYS A 239 2.84 10.19 4.87
N ILE A 240 3.15 8.98 4.38
CA ILE A 240 2.51 7.75 4.84
C ILE A 240 2.85 7.51 6.31
N GLU A 241 4.11 7.70 6.71
CA GLU A 241 4.56 7.57 8.09
C GLU A 241 3.85 8.58 9.01
N GLU A 242 3.78 9.86 8.63
CA GLU A 242 3.04 10.89 9.37
C GLU A 242 1.56 10.50 9.58
N ARG A 243 0.87 10.08 8.51
CA ARG A 243 -0.53 9.68 8.59
C ARG A 243 -0.71 8.42 9.44
N ASN A 244 0.23 7.47 9.38
CA ASN A 244 0.22 6.28 10.24
C ASN A 244 0.38 6.64 11.72
N GLU A 245 1.26 7.59 12.05
CA GLU A 245 1.38 8.10 13.42
C GLU A 245 0.12 8.80 13.90
N GLU A 246 -0.50 9.65 13.07
CA GLU A 246 -1.77 10.30 13.37
C GLU A 246 -2.89 9.27 13.61
N LEU A 247 -2.97 8.25 12.75
CA LEU A 247 -3.92 7.15 12.88
C LEU A 247 -3.69 6.40 14.21
N HIS A 248 -2.43 6.16 14.57
CA HIS A 248 -2.09 5.53 15.85
C HIS A 248 -2.48 6.40 17.05
N LYS A 249 -2.27 7.73 16.98
CA LYS A 249 -2.73 8.70 18.00
C LYS A 249 -4.25 8.68 18.13
N LEU A 250 -4.99 8.66 17.01
CA LEU A 250 -6.45 8.59 17.01
C LEU A 250 -6.96 7.28 17.62
N ARG A 251 -6.39 6.13 17.25
CA ARG A 251 -6.73 4.83 17.87
C ARG A 251 -6.57 4.86 19.38
N LYS A 252 -5.45 5.40 19.89
CA LYS A 252 -5.24 5.57 21.34
C LYS A 252 -6.32 6.45 21.99
N LYS A 253 -6.66 7.58 21.36
CA LYS A 253 -7.74 8.45 21.83
C LYS A 253 -9.07 7.70 21.88
N THR A 254 -9.44 6.98 20.81
CA THR A 254 -10.66 6.16 20.77
C THR A 254 -10.70 5.13 21.88
N THR A 255 -9.62 4.38 22.11
CA THR A 255 -9.56 3.40 23.20
C THR A 255 -9.77 4.06 24.56
N SER A 256 -9.09 5.19 24.81
CA SER A 256 -9.26 5.95 26.06
C SER A 256 -10.69 6.47 26.24
N THR A 257 -11.29 7.02 25.18
CA THR A 257 -12.68 7.49 25.22
C THR A 257 -13.65 6.35 25.49
N VAL A 258 -13.46 5.17 24.87
CA VAL A 258 -14.29 3.99 25.13
C VAL A 258 -14.18 3.55 26.59
N GLN A 259 -12.97 3.52 27.16
CA GLN A 259 -12.78 3.21 28.58
C GLN A 259 -13.52 4.19 29.49
N VAL A 260 -13.38 5.50 29.25
CA VAL A 260 -14.09 6.54 30.03
C VAL A 260 -15.61 6.39 29.88
N LEU A 261 -16.12 6.14 28.67
CA LEU A 261 -17.54 5.91 28.43
C LEU A 261 -18.05 4.67 29.18
N THR A 262 -17.27 3.59 29.21
CA THR A 262 -17.60 2.38 29.98
C THR A 262 -17.70 2.69 31.47
N HIS A 263 -16.71 3.37 32.05
CA HIS A 263 -16.73 3.76 33.47
C HIS A 263 -17.93 4.66 33.81
N ILE A 264 -18.26 5.63 32.94
CA ILE A 264 -19.43 6.50 33.13
C ILE A 264 -20.72 5.67 33.05
N LYS A 265 -20.83 4.73 32.12
CA LYS A 265 -21.98 3.85 31.97
C LYS A 265 -22.18 2.97 33.20
N GLU A 266 -21.12 2.36 33.72
CA GLU A 266 -21.15 1.56 34.94
C GLU A 266 -21.58 2.40 36.15
N LYS A 267 -21.00 3.59 36.34
CA LYS A 267 -21.37 4.50 37.42
C LYS A 267 -22.82 4.95 37.31
N LEU A 268 -23.29 5.25 36.10
CA LEU A 268 -24.69 5.61 35.85
C LEU A 268 -25.63 4.46 36.22
N GLN A 269 -25.31 3.22 35.82
CA GLN A 269 -26.11 2.05 36.16
C GLN A 269 -26.17 1.83 37.68
N PHE A 270 -25.05 2.00 38.38
CA PHE A 270 -25.01 1.93 39.84
C PHE A 270 -25.93 2.96 40.50
N VAL A 271 -25.80 4.25 40.11
CA VAL A 271 -26.62 5.34 40.66
C VAL A 271 -28.10 5.16 40.32
N LEU A 272 -28.43 4.65 39.13
CA LEU A 272 -29.81 4.35 38.75
C LEU A 272 -30.40 3.23 39.62
N ALA A 273 -29.64 2.18 39.92
CA ALA A 273 -30.08 1.10 40.80
C ALA A 273 -30.32 1.62 42.22
N GLU A 274 -29.40 2.44 42.76
CA GLU A 274 -29.55 3.09 44.07
C GLU A 274 -30.78 4.01 44.10
N ASN A 275 -30.99 4.82 43.05
CA ASN A 275 -32.16 5.69 42.95
C ASN A 275 -33.47 4.89 42.91
N GLN A 276 -33.48 3.73 42.24
CA GLN A 276 -34.64 2.83 42.25
C GLN A 276 -34.90 2.26 43.64
N MET A 277 -33.85 1.89 44.40
CA MET A 277 -34.01 1.44 45.79
C MET A 277 -34.58 2.55 46.66
N LEU A 278 -33.98 3.74 46.65
CA LEU A 278 -34.47 4.90 47.41
C LEU A 278 -35.91 5.27 47.05
N LYS A 279 -36.32 5.12 45.78
CA LYS A 279 -37.72 5.32 45.37
C LYS A 279 -38.65 4.30 46.00
N ARG A 280 -38.25 3.02 46.09
CA ARG A 280 -39.05 1.99 46.78
C ARG A 280 -39.14 2.29 48.27
N ASP A 281 -38.01 2.59 48.92
CA ASP A 281 -37.98 2.94 50.34
C ASP A 281 -38.86 4.16 50.64
N SER A 282 -38.84 5.18 49.78
CA SER A 282 -39.71 6.34 49.89
C SER A 282 -41.18 5.98 49.74
N GLN A 283 -41.53 5.09 48.81
CA GLN A 283 -42.91 4.61 48.64
C GLN A 283 -43.40 3.82 49.86
N GLU A 284 -42.58 2.90 50.37
CA GLU A 284 -42.90 2.14 51.59
C GLU A 284 -43.09 3.06 52.80
N LEU A 285 -42.25 4.11 52.93
CA LEU A 285 -42.38 5.10 53.99
C LEU A 285 -43.66 5.94 53.84
N GLU A 286 -44.02 6.32 52.61
CA GLU A 286 -45.28 7.02 52.31
C GLU A 286 -46.50 6.16 52.65
N GLU A 287 -46.49 4.87 52.30
CA GLU A 287 -47.54 3.91 52.66
C GLU A 287 -47.63 3.70 54.17
N ALA A 288 -46.50 3.57 54.86
CA ALA A 288 -46.48 3.48 56.31
C ALA A 288 -47.01 4.78 56.96
N LEU A 289 -46.70 5.94 56.38
CA LEU A 289 -47.18 7.24 56.86
C LEU A 289 -48.70 7.39 56.65
N THR A 290 -49.24 6.98 55.51
CA THR A 290 -50.69 7.01 55.26
C THR A 290 -51.42 6.06 56.22
N ALA A 291 -50.93 4.83 56.38
CA ALA A 291 -51.50 3.88 57.33
C ALA A 291 -51.48 4.42 58.78
N ASN A 292 -50.38 5.05 59.21
CA ASN A 292 -50.29 5.67 60.53
C ASN A 292 -51.24 6.87 60.68
N ARG A 293 -51.42 7.68 59.62
CA ARG A 293 -52.40 8.78 59.60
C ARG A 293 -53.83 8.26 59.76
N ASP A 294 -54.18 7.17 59.08
CA ASP A 294 -55.50 6.54 59.18
C ASP A 294 -55.73 5.95 60.59
N GLN A 295 -54.74 5.23 61.13
CA GLN A 295 -54.80 4.75 62.51
C GLN A 295 -54.97 5.88 63.53
N LEU A 296 -54.26 7.00 63.34
CA LEU A 296 -54.40 8.18 64.19
C LEU A 296 -55.80 8.78 64.07
N ALA A 297 -56.38 8.84 62.87
CA ALA A 297 -57.75 9.32 62.66
C ALA A 297 -58.78 8.43 63.38
N HIS A 298 -58.64 7.10 63.29
CA HIS A 298 -59.47 6.15 64.03
C HIS A 298 -59.35 6.35 65.55
N LYS A 299 -58.11 6.38 66.08
CA LYS A 299 -57.90 6.61 67.53
C LYS A 299 -58.45 7.96 68.01
N LYS A 300 -58.35 9.02 67.20
CA LYS A 300 -58.98 10.32 67.50
C LYS A 300 -60.50 10.20 67.56
N LYS A 301 -61.12 9.52 66.61
CA LYS A 301 -62.57 9.28 66.57
C LYS A 301 -63.04 8.50 67.80
N ASP A 302 -62.34 7.43 68.17
CA ASP A 302 -62.65 6.62 69.35
C ASP A 302 -62.49 7.40 70.65
N ARG A 303 -61.42 8.19 70.77
CA ARG A 303 -61.21 9.12 71.88
C ARG A 303 -62.36 10.12 71.98
N ASP A 304 -62.76 10.72 70.86
CA ASP A 304 -63.82 11.72 70.83
C ASP A 304 -65.19 11.10 71.14
N ALA A 305 -65.48 9.89 70.67
CA ALA A 305 -66.67 9.13 71.03
C ALA A 305 -66.70 8.80 72.53
N THR A 306 -65.57 8.34 73.10
CA THR A 306 -65.44 8.08 74.53
C THR A 306 -65.61 9.35 75.36
N ARG A 307 -65.04 10.47 74.90
CA ARG A 307 -65.19 11.79 75.54
C ARG A 307 -66.64 12.27 75.51
N GLN A 308 -67.34 12.09 74.40
CA GLN A 308 -68.76 12.40 74.28
C GLN A 308 -69.60 11.50 75.19
N LEU A 309 -69.30 10.21 75.28
CA LEU A 309 -69.97 9.27 76.18
C LEU A 309 -69.72 9.65 77.65
N ALA A 310 -68.49 9.95 78.03
CA ALA A 310 -68.14 10.41 79.37
C ALA A 310 -68.85 11.72 79.72
N ALA A 311 -68.97 12.66 78.77
CA ALA A 311 -69.74 13.89 78.96
C ALA A 311 -71.24 13.60 79.15
N ARG A 312 -71.82 12.67 78.37
CA ARG A 312 -73.22 12.22 78.54
C ARG A 312 -73.47 11.55 79.88
N LEU A 313 -72.58 10.64 80.32
CA LEU A 313 -72.68 10.00 81.63
C LEU A 313 -72.53 11.01 82.75
N LYS A 314 -71.57 11.94 82.66
CA LYS A 314 -71.42 13.03 83.63
C LYS A 314 -72.67 13.92 83.71
N SER A 315 -73.36 14.14 82.60
CA SER A 315 -74.65 14.86 82.58
C SER A 315 -75.77 14.05 83.24
N LYS A 316 -75.79 12.72 83.10
CA LYS A 316 -76.77 11.84 83.79
C LYS A 316 -76.49 11.71 85.29
N ASP A 317 -75.22 11.66 85.67
CA ASP A 317 -74.74 11.66 87.07
C ASP A 317 -74.85 13.04 87.76
N GLY A 318 -75.35 14.06 87.08
CA GLY A 318 -75.54 15.39 87.67
C GLY A 318 -76.44 15.38 88.90
N PHE A 319 -77.38 14.44 88.97
CA PHE A 319 -78.25 14.25 90.14
C PHE A 319 -77.49 13.65 91.33
N ALA A 320 -76.59 12.70 91.09
CA ALA A 320 -75.85 11.98 92.13
C ALA A 320 -74.66 12.78 92.73
N LYS A 321 -74.31 13.95 92.17
CA LYS A 321 -73.19 14.79 92.63
C LYS A 321 -73.61 16.07 93.34
N SER A 322 -74.91 16.38 93.35
CA SER A 322 -75.41 17.55 94.06
C SER A 322 -75.71 17.15 95.51
N GLU A 323 -74.77 17.41 96.40
CA GLU A 323 -74.88 17.14 97.84
C GLU A 323 -76.12 17.82 98.44
N LEU A 324 -76.45 19.04 97.98
CA LEU A 324 -77.68 19.76 98.33
C LEU A 324 -78.96 19.03 97.88
N LEU A 325 -78.91 18.32 96.75
CA LEU A 325 -80.06 17.60 96.21
C LEU A 325 -80.24 16.24 96.90
N ILE A 326 -79.13 15.62 97.32
CA ILE A 326 -79.13 14.44 98.20
C ILE A 326 -79.69 14.83 99.56
N GLU A 327 -79.19 15.91 100.17
CA GLU A 327 -79.73 16.44 101.43
C GLU A 327 -81.22 16.82 101.32
N ASP A 328 -81.69 17.37 100.19
CA ASP A 328 -83.10 17.67 99.97
C ASP A 328 -83.95 16.41 99.78
N PHE A 329 -83.37 15.35 99.19
CA PHE A 329 -84.01 14.04 99.08
C PHE A 329 -84.13 13.37 100.46
N ASP A 330 -83.05 13.38 101.23
CA ASP A 330 -83.02 12.87 102.61
C ASP A 330 -83.97 13.67 103.51
N LYS A 331 -84.02 15.00 103.38
CA LYS A 331 -84.98 15.86 104.09
C LYS A 331 -86.42 15.54 103.71
N ARG A 332 -86.72 15.33 102.42
CA ARG A 332 -88.05 14.89 101.98
C ARG A 332 -88.41 13.52 102.52
N GLU A 333 -87.44 12.61 102.61
CA GLU A 333 -87.64 11.29 103.19
C GLU A 333 -87.96 11.40 104.70
N THR A 334 -87.23 12.25 105.44
CA THR A 334 -87.54 12.52 106.85
C THR A 334 -88.89 13.23 107.04
N ASP A 335 -89.21 14.20 106.18
CA ASP A 335 -90.48 14.92 106.22
C ASP A 335 -91.66 13.98 105.94
N LEU A 336 -91.48 13.00 105.04
CA LEU A 336 -92.48 11.96 104.79
C LEU A 336 -92.75 11.11 106.02
N VAL A 337 -91.69 10.67 106.71
CA VAL A 337 -91.80 9.91 107.97
C VAL A 337 -92.49 10.73 109.05
N ASP A 338 -92.16 12.02 109.17
CA ASP A 338 -92.79 12.93 110.14
C ASP A 338 -94.25 13.22 109.81
N LEU A 339 -94.60 13.36 108.53
CA LEU A 339 -95.99 13.50 108.07
C LEU A 339 -96.80 12.22 108.31
N GLU A 340 -96.22 11.04 108.12
CA GLU A 340 -96.85 9.76 108.45
C GLU A 340 -97.10 9.64 109.96
N ARG A 341 -96.13 10.04 110.78
CA ARG A 341 -96.27 10.12 112.23
C ARG A 341 -97.36 11.12 112.63
N ARG A 342 -97.40 12.30 112.01
CA ARG A 342 -98.42 13.32 112.29
C ARG A 342 -99.82 12.87 111.88
N ARG A 343 -99.93 12.13 110.77
CA ARG A 343 -101.16 11.46 110.34
C ARG A 343 -101.60 10.43 111.39
N ALA A 344 -100.70 9.61 111.90
CA ALA A 344 -101.00 8.65 112.97
C ALA A 344 -101.47 9.35 114.26
N GLU A 345 -100.81 10.44 114.68
CA GLU A 345 -101.20 11.24 115.83
C GLU A 345 -102.60 11.88 115.66
N LEU A 346 -102.89 12.44 114.48
CA LEU A 346 -104.20 13.02 114.18
C LEU A 346 -105.31 11.97 114.15
N VAL A 347 -105.03 10.77 113.62
CA VAL A 347 -105.96 9.64 113.67
C VAL A 347 -106.23 9.24 115.13
N GLN A 348 -105.19 9.12 115.96
CA GLN A 348 -105.36 8.84 117.39
C GLN A 348 -106.16 9.95 118.10
N ARG A 349 -105.90 11.23 117.81
CA ARG A 349 -106.63 12.37 118.39
C ARG A 349 -108.10 12.40 117.96
N HIS A 350 -108.39 12.08 116.70
CA HIS A 350 -109.75 11.92 116.21
C HIS A 350 -110.46 10.76 116.93
N THR A 351 -109.80 9.61 117.12
CA THR A 351 -110.39 8.48 117.88
C THR A 351 -110.63 8.82 119.36
N TYR A 352 -109.76 9.63 119.97
CA TYR A 352 -109.91 10.10 121.35
C TYR A 352 -111.07 11.08 121.50
N LEU A 353 -111.17 12.09 120.62
CA LEU A 353 -112.28 13.06 120.63
C LEU A 353 -113.63 12.40 120.29
N THR A 354 -113.64 11.41 119.40
CA THR A 354 -114.85 10.61 119.10
C THR A 354 -115.31 9.78 120.32
N LYS A 355 -114.36 9.29 121.15
CA LYS A 355 -114.68 8.62 122.42
C LYS A 355 -115.20 9.58 123.49
N GLN A 356 -114.65 10.81 123.59
CA GLN A 356 -115.15 11.83 124.53
C GLN A 356 -116.56 12.33 124.18
N ILE A 357 -116.90 12.49 122.89
CA ILE A 357 -118.26 12.85 122.45
C ILE A 357 -119.27 11.72 122.77
N LYS A 358 -118.85 10.46 122.71
CA LYS A 358 -119.69 9.32 123.12
C LYS A 358 -119.86 9.18 124.65
N GLN A 359 -118.96 9.71 125.46
CA GLN A 359 -119.04 9.66 126.94
C GLN A 359 -119.79 10.85 127.56
N ALA A 360 -119.80 12.02 126.91
CA ALA A 360 -120.52 13.21 127.40
C ALA A 360 -122.06 13.17 127.15
N GLY A 361 -122.57 12.22 126.37
CA GLY A 361 -124.01 12.08 126.09
C GLY A 361 -124.82 11.24 127.10
N LYS A 362 -124.24 10.77 128.23
CA LYS A 362 -124.89 9.77 129.11
C LYS A 362 -125.14 10.16 130.58
N ILE A 363 -124.89 11.40 131.01
CA ILE A 363 -125.15 11.83 132.41
C ILE A 363 -125.72 13.26 132.48
N THR A 364 -127.00 13.42 132.12
CA THR A 364 -128.00 14.30 132.80
C THR A 364 -129.37 14.13 132.14
N LYS A 365 -130.08 13.08 132.58
CA LYS A 365 -131.49 13.13 132.94
C LYS A 365 -131.59 12.62 134.37
#